data_AF-R5EKP3-F1
#
_entry.id   AF-R5EKP3-F1
#
_cell.length_a   1.000
_cell.length_b   1.000
_cell.length_c   1.000
_cell.angle_alpha   90.00
_cell.angle_beta   90.00
_cell.angle_gamma   90.00
#
_symmetry.space_group_name_H-M   'P 1'
#
loop_
_entity.id
_entity.type
_entity.pdbx_description
1 polymer ?
#
loop_
_entity_poly.entity_id
_entity_poly.type
_entity_poly.pdbx_seq_one_letter_code
_entity_poly.pdbx_strand_id
1 'polypeptide(L)' 'MDDLIQYRLAMAVEKLISAKILMDAGQNKDSVGRSYYAIFSAVRAVLARDEVDFSKHAGVIAYFQKNYIQTGIGRYRRTI' A
#
# COMPACT_ATOMS: atom_id res chain seq x y z
N MET A 1 1.63 -18.78 1.80
CA MET A 1 1.06 -17.55 2.39
C MET A 1 2.15 -16.50 2.53
N ASP A 2 3.19 -16.81 3.31
CA ASP A 2 4.32 -15.89 3.56
C ASP A 2 5.06 -15.50 2.29
N ASP A 3 5.27 -16.42 1.35
CA ASP A 3 5.95 -16.11 0.07
C ASP A 3 5.23 -15.03 -0.75
N LEU A 4 3.89 -15.04 -0.78
CA LEU A 4 3.10 -14.05 -1.50
C LEU A 4 3.15 -12.68 -0.83
N ILE A 5 3.10 -12.66 0.51
CA ILE A 5 3.22 -11.44 1.30
C ILE A 5 4.60 -10.82 1.09
N GLN A 6 5.67 -11.62 1.22
CA GLN A 6 7.05 -11.17 1.03
C GLN A 6 7.27 -10.67 -0.39
N TYR A 7 6.77 -11.37 -1.40
CA TYR A 7 6.81 -10.93 -2.78
C TYR A 7 6.13 -9.56 -2.97
N ARG A 8 4.91 -9.38 -2.44
CA ARG A 8 4.17 -8.12 -2.55
C ARG A 8 4.87 -6.96 -1.82
N LEU A 9 5.51 -7.23 -0.69
CA LEU A 9 6.32 -6.25 0.05
C LEU A 9 7.60 -5.88 -0.71
N ALA A 10 8.32 -6.86 -1.26
CA ALA A 10 9.50 -6.60 -2.09
C ALA A 10 9.14 -5.71 -3.30
N MET A 11 8.03 -6.02 -3.97
CA MET A 11 7.48 -5.21 -5.06
C MET A 11 7.06 -3.80 -4.62
N ALA A 12 6.67 -3.60 -3.35
CA ALA A 12 6.37 -2.28 -2.80
C ALA A 12 7.66 -1.47 -2.57
N VAL A 13 8.68 -2.11 -2.00
CA VAL A 13 10.01 -1.50 -1.75
C VAL A 13 10.66 -1.07 -3.06
N GLU A 14 10.66 -1.92 -4.08
CA GLU A 14 11.25 -1.59 -5.39
C GLU A 14 10.59 -0.35 -6.03
N LYS A 15 9.26 -0.26 -5.94
CA LYS A 15 8.51 0.91 -6.44
C LYS A 15 8.78 2.17 -5.62
N LEU A 16 8.98 2.03 -4.31
CA LEU A 16 9.33 3.15 -3.44
C LEU A 16 10.73 3.68 -3.76
N ILE A 17 11.70 2.80 -3.99
CA ILE A 17 13.05 3.15 -4.47
C ILE A 17 12.95 3.92 -5.79
N SER A 18 12.17 3.40 -6.75
CA SER A 18 11.93 4.07 -8.02
C SER A 18 11.28 5.45 -7.85
N ALA A 19 10.30 5.57 -6.95
CA ALA A 19 9.66 6.85 -6.65
C ALA A 19 10.65 7.87 -6.08
N LYS A 20 11.56 7.42 -5.21
CA LYS A 20 12.60 8.26 -4.62
C LYS A 20 13.58 8.76 -5.69
N ILE A 21 14.04 7.90 -6.58
CA ILE A 21 14.92 8.28 -7.72
C ILE A 21 14.24 9.35 -8.58
N LEU A 22 12.97 9.14 -8.94
CA LEU A 22 12.22 10.11 -9.76
C LEU A 22 12.03 11.44 -9.05
N MET A 23 11.77 11.42 -7.75
CA MET A 23 11.65 12.64 -6.94
C MET A 23 12.97 13.42 -6.93
N ASP A 24 14.09 12.72 -6.70
CA ASP A 24 15.42 13.32 -6.64
C ASP A 24 15.87 13.88 -8.00
N ALA A 25 15.37 13.30 -9.10
CA ALA A 25 15.53 13.81 -10.46
C ALA A 25 14.57 14.96 -10.81
N GLY A 26 13.73 15.43 -9.88
CA GLY A 26 12.73 16.48 -10.11
C GLY A 26 11.49 16.03 -10.89
N GLN A 27 11.36 14.73 -11.20
CA GLN A 27 10.22 14.14 -11.91
C GLN A 27 9.07 13.83 -10.95
N ASN A 28 8.56 14.87 -10.28
CA ASN A 28 7.58 14.74 -9.20
C ASN A 28 6.27 14.05 -9.64
N LYS A 29 5.78 14.33 -10.86
CA LYS A 29 4.54 13.70 -11.37
C LYS A 29 4.67 12.18 -11.47
N ASP A 30 5.79 11.70 -12.00
CA ASP A 30 6.05 10.26 -12.15
C ASP A 30 6.36 9.60 -10.79
N SER A 31 7.05 10.33 -9.90
CA SER A 31 7.30 9.90 -8.52
C SER A 31 5.99 9.63 -7.75
N VAL A 32 4.98 10.49 -7.90
CA VAL A 32 3.66 10.29 -7.28
C VAL A 32 3.01 9.01 -7.80
N GLY A 33 3.05 8.77 -9.11
CA GLY A 33 2.53 7.53 -9.70
C GLY A 33 3.21 6.28 -9.12
N ARG A 34 4.54 6.29 -9.00
CA ARG A 34 5.29 5.18 -8.40
C ARG A 34 4.99 5.00 -6.91
N SER A 35 4.89 6.10 -6.17
CA SER A 35 4.53 6.08 -4.74
C SER A 35 3.15 5.46 -4.51
N TYR A 36 2.16 5.81 -5.34
CA TYR A 36 0.82 5.21 -5.29
C TYR A 36 0.87 3.68 -5.45
N TYR A 37 1.60 3.19 -6.46
CA TYR A 37 1.70 1.75 -6.68
C TYR A 37 2.56 1.02 -5.64
N ALA A 38 3.52 1.70 -5.01
CA ALA A 38 4.24 1.17 -3.85
C ALA A 38 3.27 0.89 -2.70
N ILE A 39 2.48 1.90 -2.32
CA ILE A 39 1.44 1.79 -1.28
C ILE A 39 0.43 0.70 -1.65
N PHE A 40 -0.04 0.68 -2.90
CA PHE A 40 -0.98 -0.33 -3.37
C PHE A 40 -0.45 -1.76 -3.23
N SER A 41 0.83 -1.99 -3.56
CA SER A 41 1.47 -3.30 -3.41
C SER A 41 1.54 -3.71 -1.93
N ALA A 42 1.88 -2.76 -1.05
CA ALA A 42 1.91 -2.98 0.40
C ALA A 42 0.51 -3.29 0.98
N VAL A 43 -0.53 -2.55 0.57
CA VAL A 43 -1.91 -2.81 0.98
C VAL A 43 -2.36 -4.21 0.54
N ARG A 44 -2.00 -4.64 -0.68
CA ARG A 44 -2.29 -6.02 -1.12
C ARG A 44 -1.53 -7.08 -0.32
N ALA A 45 -0.35 -6.77 0.22
CA ALA A 45 0.35 -7.66 1.13
C ALA A 45 -0.39 -7.78 2.48
N VAL A 46 -0.93 -6.67 2.98
CA VAL A 46 -1.78 -6.66 4.20
C VAL A 46 -3.03 -7.50 3.99
N LEU A 47 -3.77 -7.28 2.90
CA LEU A 47 -4.99 -8.06 2.60
C LEU A 47 -4.72 -9.55 2.38
N ALA A 48 -3.54 -9.90 1.87
CA ALA A 48 -3.14 -11.30 1.74
C ALA A 48 -3.04 -12.00 3.10
N ARG A 49 -2.82 -11.28 4.22
CA ARG A 49 -2.87 -11.86 5.58
C ARG A 49 -4.27 -12.33 5.97
N ASP A 50 -5.30 -11.70 5.40
CA ASP A 50 -6.70 -12.07 5.61
C ASP A 50 -7.20 -13.08 4.55
N GLU A 51 -6.30 -13.60 3.71
CA GLU A 51 -6.63 -14.47 2.57
C GLU A 51 -7.60 -13.83 1.56
N VAL A 52 -7.63 -12.48 1.51
CA VAL A 52 -8.49 -11.72 0.60
C VAL A 52 -7.69 -11.13 -0.55
N ASP A 53 -8.22 -11.24 -1.77
CA ASP A 53 -7.71 -10.54 -2.94
C ASP A 53 -8.85 -9.99 -3.81
N PHE A 54 -8.55 -8.93 -4.55
CA PHE A 54 -9.51 -8.26 -5.43
C PHE A 54 -8.92 -8.06 -6.81
N SER A 55 -9.73 -8.36 -7.84
CA SER A 55 -9.35 -8.08 -9.23
C SER A 55 -9.39 -6.59 -9.58
N LYS A 56 -10.17 -5.79 -8.84
CA LYS A 56 -10.32 -4.34 -9.06
C LYS A 56 -9.61 -3.53 -7.97
N HIS A 57 -8.90 -2.48 -8.39
CA HIS A 57 -8.25 -1.53 -7.48
C HIS A 57 -9.18 -0.94 -6.41
N ALA A 58 -10.40 -0.57 -6.81
CA ALA A 58 -11.39 -0.01 -5.89
C ALA A 58 -11.77 -1.00 -4.77
N GLY A 59 -11.78 -2.31 -5.04
CA GLY A 59 -12.07 -3.34 -4.04
C GLY A 59 -11.00 -3.43 -2.96
N VAL A 60 -9.73 -3.39 -3.35
CA VAL A 60 -8.57 -3.35 -2.43
C VAL A 60 -8.69 -2.16 -1.48
N ILE A 61 -8.95 -0.96 -2.03
CA ILE A 61 -9.04 0.28 -1.25
C ILE A 61 -10.24 0.23 -0.29
N ALA A 62 -11.43 -0.15 -0.78
CA ALA A 62 -12.64 -0.20 0.03
C ALA A 62 -12.51 -1.20 1.19
N TYR A 63 -11.96 -2.39 0.93
CA TYR A 63 -11.73 -3.40 1.97
C TYR A 63 -10.71 -2.91 3.00
N PHE A 64 -9.59 -2.32 2.56
CA PHE A 64 -8.60 -1.76 3.47
C PHE A 64 -9.18 -0.65 4.34
N GLN A 65 -9.90 0.30 3.74
CA GLN A 65 -10.55 1.38 4.48
C GLN A 65 -11.54 0.85 5.52
N LYS A 66 -12.40 -0.10 5.13
CA LYS A 66 -13.40 -0.68 6.03
C LYS A 66 -12.75 -1.44 7.19
N ASN A 67 -11.78 -2.31 6.92
CA ASN A 67 -11.29 -3.28 7.90
C ASN A 67 -10.04 -2.87 8.67
N TYR A 68 -9.27 -1.88 8.18
CA TYR A 68 -8.02 -1.44 8.81
C TYR A 68 -8.05 0.02 9.26
N ILE A 69 -8.82 0.89 8.59
CA ILE A 69 -8.89 2.32 8.93
C ILE A 69 -10.12 2.62 9.81
N GLN A 70 -11.30 2.14 9.43
CA GLN A 70 -12.55 2.43 10.14
C GLN A 70 -12.73 1.58 11.42
N THR A 71 -12.13 0.40 11.50
CA THR A 71 -12.11 -0.47 12.69
C THR A 71 -11.25 0.07 13.83
N GLY A 72 -10.51 1.16 13.63
CA GLY A 72 -9.85 1.89 14.71
C GLY A 72 -8.49 1.35 15.15
N ILE A 73 -7.93 0.34 14.48
CA ILE A 73 -6.58 -0.19 14.77
C ILE A 73 -5.48 0.90 14.60
N GLY A 74 -5.76 2.00 13.88
CA GLY A 74 -4.88 3.16 13.74
C GLY A 74 -5.36 4.47 14.38
N ARG A 75 -6.41 4.47 15.20
CA ARG A 75 -6.86 5.71 15.87
C ARG A 75 -6.01 5.97 17.12
N TYR A 76 -4.96 6.78 16.97
CA TYR A 76 -4.47 7.58 18.09
C TYR A 76 -5.63 8.42 18.59
N ARG A 77 -6.21 8.06 19.73
CA ARG A 77 -7.13 8.92 20.46
C ARG A 77 -6.35 10.19 20.83
N ARG A 78 -6.58 11.29 20.10
CA ARG A 78 -6.35 12.62 20.66
C ARG A 78 -7.38 12.80 21.77
N THR A 79 -6.97 12.49 22.99
CA THR A 79 -7.63 13.00 24.18
C THR A 79 -7.25 14.47 24.27
N ILE A 80 -8.21 15.35 23.98
CA ILE A 80 -8.22 16.73 24.47
C ILE A 80 -8.90 16.73 25.83
#